data_AF-A0AAD5QMV6-F1
#
_entry.id   AF-A0AAD5QMV6-F1
#
_cell.length_a   1.000
_cell.length_b   1.000
_cell.length_c   1.000
_cell.angle_alpha   90.00
_cell.angle_beta   90.00
_cell.angle_gamma   90.00
#
_symmetry.space_group_name_H-M   'P 1'
#
loop_
_entity.id
_entity.type
_entity.pdbx_description
1 polymer ?
#
loop_
_entity_poly.entity_id
_entity_poly.type
_entity_poly.pdbx_seq_one_letter_code
_entity_poly.pdbx_strand_id
1 'polypeptide(L)'
;MSKVFTDLNTCGECVLPVTELTTLYLKLCPSYRGVEPPKVNLYMVPMFIRATQLTSAVIDKMDVLSQKIISKIDGIRCVKENSTEVEIDADLVMSCVRCKQNLHFYEYVSLVPLFLYSNTYVDYGEAP
;
A
#
# COMPACT_ATOMS: atom_id res chain seq x y z
N MET A 1 -24.70 13.83 23.55
CA MET A 1 -23.53 14.04 22.69
C MET A 1 -22.18 13.73 23.35
N SER A 2 -22.06 13.76 24.70
CA SER A 2 -20.79 13.43 25.39
C SER A 2 -20.24 12.05 25.03
N LYS A 3 -21.10 11.02 24.91
CA LYS A 3 -20.70 9.66 24.56
C LYS A 3 -20.00 9.57 23.20
N VAL A 4 -20.53 10.25 22.18
CA VAL A 4 -19.91 10.30 20.84
C VAL A 4 -18.53 10.96 20.91
N PHE A 5 -18.40 12.06 21.66
CA PHE A 5 -17.13 12.76 21.80
C PHE A 5 -16.07 11.89 22.50
N THR A 6 -16.43 11.21 23.59
CA THR A 6 -15.50 10.33 24.32
C THR A 6 -15.12 9.11 23.48
N ASP A 7 -16.09 8.43 22.86
CA ASP A 7 -15.86 7.20 22.11
C ASP A 7 -15.02 7.48 20.84
N LEU A 8 -15.30 8.57 20.12
CA LEU A 8 -14.51 8.95 18.95
C LEU A 8 -13.08 9.37 19.32
N ASN A 9 -12.90 10.09 20.43
CA ASN A 9 -11.56 10.51 20.84
C ASN A 9 -10.72 9.37 21.42
N THR A 10 -11.35 8.33 21.98
CA THR A 10 -10.66 7.21 22.64
C THR A 10 -10.41 6.05 21.68
N CYS A 11 -11.43 5.66 20.91
CA CYS A 11 -11.40 4.47 20.06
C CYS A 11 -11.40 4.78 18.56
N GLY A 12 -11.71 6.03 18.17
CA GLY A 12 -11.92 6.38 16.76
C GLY A 12 -13.17 5.76 16.14
N GLU A 13 -14.00 5.07 16.92
CA GLU A 13 -15.23 4.42 16.48
C GLU A 13 -16.30 4.58 17.56
N CYS A 14 -17.55 4.81 17.17
CA CYS A 14 -18.68 4.93 18.07
C CYS A 14 -19.92 4.29 17.44
N VAL A 15 -20.63 3.49 18.24
CA VAL A 15 -21.91 2.89 17.88
C VAL A 15 -22.97 3.49 18.79
N LEU A 16 -23.91 4.23 18.21
CA LEU A 16 -24.92 4.96 18.95
C LEU A 16 -26.33 4.54 18.53
N PRO A 17 -27.08 3.80 19.36
CA PRO A 17 -28.50 3.58 19.14
C PRO A 17 -29.27 4.88 19.43
N VAL A 18 -29.89 5.46 18.41
CA VAL A 18 -30.71 6.68 18.53
C VAL A 18 -32.15 6.34 18.85
N THR A 19 -32.65 5.26 18.26
CA THR A 19 -34.02 4.75 18.39
C THR A 19 -33.96 3.22 18.47
N GLU A 20 -35.03 2.57 18.94
CA GLU A 20 -35.12 1.09 19.02
C GLU A 20 -34.88 0.38 17.68
N LEU A 21 -35.05 1.07 16.56
CA LEU A 21 -34.85 0.55 15.20
C LEU A 21 -33.64 1.14 14.47
N THR A 22 -32.92 2.10 15.07
CA THR A 22 -31.91 2.87 14.34
C THR A 22 -30.64 3.05 15.16
N THR A 23 -29.57 2.44 14.66
CA THR A 23 -28.22 2.51 15.23
C THR A 23 -27.29 3.22 14.26
N LEU A 24 -26.65 4.29 14.73
CA LEU A 24 -25.63 5.02 14.00
C LEU A 24 -24.26 4.39 14.24
N TYR A 25 -23.55 4.13 13.15
CA TYR A 25 -22.16 3.67 13.17
C TYR A 25 -21.27 4.82 12.68
N LEU A 26 -20.40 5.30 13.57
CA LEU A 26 -19.47 6.38 13.30
C LEU A 26 -18.06 5.81 13.39
N LYS A 27 -17.30 5.92 12.30
CA LYS A 27 -15.89 5.54 12.26
C LYS A 27 -15.08 6.72 11.75
N LEU A 28 -14.09 7.11 12.55
CA LEU A 28 -13.15 8.16 12.22
C LEU A 28 -12.12 7.54 11.27
N CYS A 29 -12.43 7.60 9.98
CA CYS A 29 -11.43 7.31 8.97
C CYS A 29 -10.40 8.44 9.00
N PRO A 30 -9.10 8.18 9.25
CA PRO A 30 -8.10 9.22 9.15
C PRO A 30 -8.23 9.80 7.75
N SER A 31 -8.61 11.07 7.69
CA SER A 31 -8.77 11.78 6.44
C SER A 31 -7.39 11.78 5.82
N TYR A 32 -7.25 11.08 4.70
CA TYR A 32 -6.10 11.21 3.84
C TYR A 32 -5.94 12.72 3.62
N ARG A 33 -4.93 13.34 4.25
CA ARG A 33 -4.53 14.69 3.89
C ARG A 33 -4.39 14.62 2.38
N GLY A 34 -5.15 15.41 1.62
CA GLY A 34 -5.44 15.28 0.18
C GLY A 34 -4.23 15.25 -0.75
N VAL A 35 -3.32 14.32 -0.50
CA VAL A 35 -2.12 13.99 -1.21
C VAL A 35 -2.56 12.88 -2.13
N GLU A 36 -2.78 13.27 -3.38
CA GLU A 36 -2.96 12.31 -4.45
C GLU A 36 -1.74 11.37 -4.45
N PRO A 37 -1.95 10.04 -4.54
CA PRO A 37 -0.83 9.12 -4.52
C PRO A 37 0.16 9.49 -5.64
N PRO A 38 1.48 9.47 -5.36
CA PRO A 38 2.48 9.83 -6.35
C PRO A 38 2.32 8.98 -7.61
N LYS A 39 2.55 9.59 -8.76
CA LYS A 39 2.48 8.89 -10.05
C LYS A 39 3.50 7.76 -10.06
N VAL A 40 3.02 6.55 -10.28
CA VAL A 40 3.85 5.34 -10.39
C VAL A 40 4.27 5.19 -11.85
N ASN A 41 5.57 5.02 -12.09
CA ASN A 41 6.09 4.72 -13.42
C ASN A 41 6.31 3.20 -13.58
N LEU A 42 6.22 2.70 -14.82
CA LEU A 42 6.45 1.30 -15.17
C LEU A 42 7.83 0.74 -14.76
N TYR A 43 8.83 1.61 -14.66
CA TYR A 43 10.22 1.28 -14.33
C TYR A 43 10.55 1.46 -12.84
N MET A 44 9.54 1.68 -11.99
CA MET A 44 9.74 1.66 -10.55
C MET A 44 9.71 0.23 -10.04
N VAL A 45 10.47 -0.03 -8.98
CA VAL A 45 10.49 -1.31 -8.28
C VAL A 45 9.71 -1.18 -6.98
N PRO A 46 8.62 -1.96 -6.81
CA PRO A 46 7.95 -2.08 -5.53
C PRO A 46 8.80 -2.94 -4.58
N MET A 47 8.98 -2.49 -3.35
CA MET A 47 9.67 -3.23 -2.30
C MET A 47 8.88 -3.17 -0.99
N PHE A 48 8.86 -4.26 -0.23
CA PHE A 48 8.21 -4.25 1.08
C PHE A 48 9.10 -3.58 2.13
N ILE A 49 8.58 -2.56 2.82
CA ILE A 49 9.28 -1.86 3.92
C ILE A 49 9.04 -2.59 5.25
N ARG A 50 7.86 -3.20 5.41
CA ARG A 50 7.44 -3.92 6.62
C ARG A 50 6.94 -5.33 6.27
N ALA A 51 7.87 -6.19 5.86
CA ALA A 51 7.56 -7.58 5.49
C ALA A 51 6.93 -8.39 6.65
N THR A 52 7.22 -8.03 7.90
CA THR A 52 6.82 -8.77 9.11
C THR A 52 5.33 -8.67 9.48
N GLN A 53 4.58 -7.75 8.88
CA GLN A 53 3.19 -7.47 9.26
C GLN A 53 2.15 -7.97 8.24
N LEU A 54 2.60 -8.39 7.05
CA LEU A 54 1.73 -8.96 6.03
C LEU A 54 1.49 -10.45 6.32
N THR A 55 0.68 -10.73 7.32
CA THR A 55 0.26 -12.10 7.64
C THR A 55 -0.67 -12.65 6.54
N SER A 56 -0.63 -13.95 6.31
CA SER A 56 -1.48 -14.63 5.31
C SER A 56 -2.97 -14.32 5.49
N ALA A 57 -3.43 -14.13 6.74
CA ALA A 57 -4.81 -13.75 7.07
C ALA A 57 -5.19 -12.33 6.60
N VAL A 58 -4.22 -11.42 6.48
CA VAL A 58 -4.45 -10.07 5.92
C VAL A 58 -4.52 -10.17 4.40
N ILE A 59 -3.59 -10.92 3.80
CA ILE A 59 -3.52 -11.12 2.35
C ILE A 59 -4.82 -11.74 1.82
N ASP A 60 -5.36 -12.75 2.50
CA ASP A 60 -6.59 -13.44 2.11
C ASP A 60 -7.83 -12.51 2.09
N LYS A 61 -7.84 -11.47 2.92
CA LYS A 61 -8.90 -10.44 2.95
C LYS A 61 -8.75 -9.37 1.87
N MET A 62 -7.61 -9.33 1.17
CA MET A 62 -7.37 -8.35 0.12
C MET A 62 -8.00 -8.81 -1.20
N ASP A 63 -8.20 -7.86 -2.11
CA ASP A 63 -8.68 -8.13 -3.47
C ASP A 63 -7.77 -9.12 -4.22
N VAL A 64 -8.35 -9.93 -5.11
CA VAL A 64 -7.67 -11.02 -5.84
C VAL A 64 -6.47 -10.51 -6.63
N LEU A 65 -6.57 -9.32 -7.26
CA LEU A 65 -5.46 -8.72 -7.98
C LEU A 65 -4.33 -8.34 -7.03
N SER A 66 -4.68 -7.82 -5.85
CA SER A 66 -3.71 -7.48 -4.82
C SER A 66 -2.98 -8.73 -4.32
N GLN A 67 -3.69 -9.82 -4.08
CA GLN A 67 -3.09 -11.11 -3.68
C GLN A 67 -2.08 -11.63 -4.71
N LYS A 68 -2.47 -11.61 -6.00
CA LYS A 68 -1.62 -12.08 -7.11
C LYS A 68 -0.37 -11.21 -7.30
N ILE A 69 -0.47 -9.91 -7.08
CA ILE A 69 0.66 -8.98 -7.17
C ILE A 69 1.54 -9.07 -5.91
N ILE A 70 0.98 -9.18 -4.71
CA ILE A 70 1.74 -9.30 -3.44
C ILE A 70 2.71 -10.47 -3.49
N SER A 71 2.27 -11.62 -4.00
CA SER A 71 3.10 -12.84 -4.08
C SER A 71 4.25 -12.75 -5.08
N LYS A 72 4.27 -11.74 -5.95
CA LYS A 72 5.29 -11.53 -6.98
C LYS A 72 6.24 -10.37 -6.70
N ILE A 73 5.98 -9.58 -5.66
CA ILE A 73 6.87 -8.47 -5.27
C ILE A 73 8.08 -9.04 -4.54
N ASP A 74 9.21 -9.12 -5.25
CA ASP A 74 10.48 -9.59 -4.70
C ASP A 74 11.47 -8.44 -4.41
N GLY A 75 11.11 -7.18 -4.72
CA GLY A 75 11.99 -6.02 -4.51
C GLY A 75 13.09 -5.84 -5.57
N ILE A 76 13.09 -6.65 -6.63
CA ILE A 76 14.07 -6.59 -7.74
C ILE A 76 13.37 -6.19 -9.06
N ARG A 77 12.23 -6.83 -9.35
CA ARG A 77 11.52 -6.69 -10.62
C ARG A 77 10.76 -5.36 -10.72
N CYS A 78 10.81 -4.73 -11.89
CA CYS A 78 10.03 -3.52 -12.17
C CYS A 78 8.54 -3.81 -12.29
N VAL A 79 7.68 -2.80 -12.15
CA VAL A 79 6.22 -2.94 -12.36
C VAL A 79 5.90 -3.58 -13.72
N LYS A 80 6.63 -3.22 -14.78
CA LYS A 80 6.49 -3.83 -16.12
C LYS A 80 6.76 -5.33 -16.15
N GLU A 81 7.83 -5.78 -15.48
CA GLU A 81 8.20 -7.20 -15.43
C GLU A 81 7.20 -8.00 -14.61
N ASN A 82 6.73 -7.43 -13.49
CA ASN A 82 5.66 -8.02 -12.69
C ASN A 82 4.35 -8.14 -13.49
N SER A 83 4.00 -7.14 -14.29
CA SER A 83 2.84 -7.19 -15.18
C SER A 83 2.95 -8.31 -16.22
N THR A 84 4.13 -8.50 -16.80
CA THR A 84 4.38 -9.56 -17.78
C THR A 84 4.29 -10.95 -17.15
N GLU A 85 4.86 -11.13 -15.96
CA GLU A 85 4.81 -12.38 -15.20
C GLU A 85 3.38 -12.76 -14.78
N VAL A 86 2.58 -11.77 -14.40
CA VAL A 86 1.24 -11.99 -13.86
C VAL A 86 0.19 -12.04 -14.98
N GLU A 87 0.57 -11.76 -16.23
CA GLU A 87 -0.32 -11.62 -17.40
C GLU A 87 -1.48 -10.65 -17.13
N ILE A 88 -1.16 -9.54 -16.45
CA ILE A 88 -2.13 -8.47 -16.15
C ILE A 88 -1.61 -7.19 -16.80
N ASP A 89 -2.54 -6.39 -17.32
CA ASP A 89 -2.23 -5.08 -17.90
C ASP A 89 -1.41 -4.22 -16.93
N ALA A 90 -0.35 -3.60 -17.45
CA ALA A 90 0.57 -2.79 -16.67
C ALA A 90 -0.14 -1.60 -16.04
N ASP A 91 -1.18 -1.06 -16.68
CA ASP A 91 -2.01 0.01 -16.12
C ASP A 91 -2.78 -0.42 -14.88
N LEU A 92 -3.22 -1.68 -14.85
CA LEU A 92 -3.91 -2.25 -13.70
C LEU A 92 -2.91 -2.57 -12.58
N VAL A 93 -1.72 -3.09 -12.89
CA VAL A 93 -0.66 -3.29 -11.90
C VAL A 93 -0.17 -1.96 -11.34
N MET A 94 0.02 -0.94 -12.18
CA MET A 94 0.34 0.42 -11.73
C MET A 94 -0.77 0.97 -10.85
N SER A 95 -2.04 0.77 -11.21
CA SER A 95 -3.18 1.20 -10.39
C SER A 95 -3.24 0.44 -9.07
N CYS A 96 -2.93 -0.85 -9.04
CA CYS A 96 -2.86 -1.66 -7.81
C CYS A 96 -1.64 -1.30 -6.94
N VAL A 97 -0.49 -0.99 -7.53
CA VAL A 97 0.71 -0.55 -6.81
C VAL A 97 0.53 0.89 -6.31
N ARG A 98 -0.10 1.76 -7.11
CA ARG A 98 -0.55 3.11 -6.70
C ARG A 98 -1.64 3.03 -5.63
N CYS A 99 -2.55 2.07 -5.72
CA CYS A 99 -3.56 1.79 -4.69
C CYS A 99 -2.93 1.11 -3.47
N LYS A 100 -1.82 0.38 -3.61
CA LYS A 100 -0.95 -0.05 -2.50
C LYS A 100 -0.17 1.13 -1.90
N GLN A 101 0.14 2.16 -2.68
CA GLN A 101 0.51 3.46 -2.12
C GLN A 101 -0.69 4.07 -1.38
N ASN A 102 -1.92 3.86 -1.85
CA ASN A 102 -3.15 4.23 -1.13
C ASN A 102 -3.35 3.37 0.15
N LEU A 103 -2.68 2.22 0.22
CA LEU A 103 -2.37 1.44 1.43
C LEU A 103 -1.20 2.05 2.25
N HIS A 104 -0.95 3.37 2.12
CA HIS A 104 -0.24 4.17 3.13
C HIS A 104 -0.91 4.11 4.50
N PHE A 105 -2.14 3.60 4.57
CA PHE A 105 -2.77 3.19 5.82
C PHE A 105 -1.92 2.18 6.61
N TYR A 106 -0.97 1.47 5.96
CA TYR A 106 -0.15 0.46 6.60
C TYR A 106 1.36 0.49 6.27
N GLU A 107 1.86 1.44 5.47
CA GLU A 107 3.31 1.62 5.19
C GLU A 107 4.03 0.33 4.71
N TYR A 108 3.36 -0.56 3.99
CA TYR A 108 3.93 -1.86 3.63
C TYR A 108 4.87 -1.82 2.44
N VAL A 109 4.66 -0.91 1.47
CA VAL A 109 5.37 -0.92 0.17
C VAL A 109 5.97 0.44 -0.14
N SER A 110 7.26 0.47 -0.46
CA SER A 110 7.94 1.63 -1.05
C SER A 110 8.10 1.43 -2.55
N LEU A 111 8.11 2.53 -3.28
CA LEU A 111 8.51 2.57 -4.68
C LEU A 111 9.87 3.22 -4.77
N VAL A 112 10.84 2.47 -5.27
CA VAL A 112 12.16 3.01 -5.59
C VAL A 112 12.26 3.09 -7.10
N PRO A 113 12.60 4.26 -7.68
CA PRO A 113 12.93 4.31 -9.09
C PRO A 113 14.14 3.42 -9.32
N LEU A 114 14.10 2.57 -10.34
CA LEU A 114 15.27 1.81 -10.74
C LEU A 114 16.31 2.80 -11.28
N PHE A 115 17.17 3.31 -10.39
CA PHE A 115 18.40 3.94 -10.83
C PHE A 115 19.16 2.84 -11.58
N LEU A 116 19.73 3.16 -12.73
CA LEU A 116 20.66 2.31 -13.47
C LEU A 116 20.10 1.23 -14.40
N TYR A 117 19.47 1.67 -15.49
CA TYR A 117 19.81 1.05 -16.77
C TYR A 117 21.18 1.59 -17.19
N SER A 118 22.25 0.82 -16.91
CA SER A 118 23.62 1.08 -17.40
C SER A 118 24.41 2.24 -16.76
N ASN A 119 24.71 2.19 -15.44
CA ASN A 119 26.03 2.71 -15.04
C ASN A 119 26.96 1.55 -14.76
N THR A 120 28.14 1.64 -15.36
CA THR A 120 29.31 0.89 -14.95
C THR A 120 29.84 1.55 -13.68
N TYR A 121 29.68 0.89 -12.54
CA TYR A 121 30.35 1.30 -11.32
C TYR A 121 31.82 0.88 -11.45
N VAL A 122 32.69 1.85 -11.63
CA VAL A 122 34.13 1.65 -11.58
C VAL A 122 34.53 1.69 -10.11
N ASP A 123 35.18 0.62 -9.67
CA ASP A 123 35.83 0.56 -8.36
C ASP A 123 37.06 1.48 -8.38
N TYR A 124 36.98 2.63 -7.72
CA TYR A 124 38.17 3.38 -7.36
C TYR A 124 38.67 2.72 -6.09
N GLY A 125 39.66 1.84 -6.27
CA GLY A 125 40.12 0.88 -5.27
C GLY A 125 40.25 1.43 -3.86
N GLU A 126 40.06 0.50 -2.91
CA GLU A 126 40.16 0.64 -1.46
C GLU A 126 40.91 1.90 -1.01
N ALA A 127 40.18 2.80 -0.34
CA ALA A 127 40.80 3.85 0.44
C ALA A 127 41.76 3.22 1.48
N PRO A 128 42.97 3.79 1.66
CA PRO A 128 44.06 3.21 2.43
C PRO A 128 43.75 2.99 3.91
#